data_AF-A0A7N2R8L3-F1
#
_entry.id   AF-A0A7N2R8L3-F1
#
_cell.length_a   1.000
_cell.length_b   1.000
_cell.length_c   1.000
_cell.angle_alpha   90.00
_cell.angle_beta   90.00
_cell.angle_gamma   90.00
#
_symmetry.space_group_name_H-M   'P 1'
#
loop_
_entity.id
_entity.type
_entity.pdbx_description
1 polymer ?
#
loop_
_entity_poly.entity_id
_entity_poly.type
_entity_poly.pdbx_seq_one_letter_code
_entity_poly.pdbx_strand_id
1 'polypeptide(L)'
;MCVQKFADAVNQEDDMVLYGSIKAPKILADIVESLAAAIYVDLELDLQKLWVIFMDLLKPIVTPEVLQQQPHPVTTLYDQCQKQGREVDIKNTSIGAKNIASVYVDGAFFASDSSDDMDTARRNAAELALRKLSKSMPTNLRRLDFSFGLNKSFEIEGAKQKLHEVCQKKRWTMPRYSIEKEDGPSNDKKYVCSVQIATEDGGLFMAGEEKSRVKEAENSAASCLIRALLDSNII
;
A
#
# COMPACT_ATOMS: atom_id res chain seq x y z
N MET A 1 -38.58 6.35 -12.72
CA MET A 1 -38.19 4.91 -12.75
C MET A 1 -36.69 4.66 -12.45
N CYS A 2 -35.79 5.66 -12.52
CA CYS A 2 -34.36 5.45 -12.26
C CYS A 2 -33.93 5.55 -10.78
N VAL A 3 -34.59 6.40 -9.98
CA VAL A 3 -34.19 6.62 -8.57
C VAL A 3 -34.51 5.40 -7.69
N GLN A 4 -35.66 4.76 -7.88
CA GLN A 4 -36.02 3.56 -7.11
C GLN A 4 -35.03 2.42 -7.34
N LYS A 5 -34.68 2.15 -8.61
CA LYS A 5 -33.67 1.14 -8.96
C LYS A 5 -32.30 1.44 -8.37
N PHE A 6 -31.92 2.72 -8.35
CA PHE A 6 -30.68 3.15 -7.71
C PHE A 6 -30.72 2.91 -6.20
N ALA A 7 -31.80 3.30 -5.53
CA ALA A 7 -31.98 3.09 -4.09
C ALA A 7 -31.97 1.59 -3.73
N ASP A 8 -32.68 0.76 -4.50
CA ASP A 8 -32.73 -0.68 -4.28
C ASP A 8 -31.34 -1.33 -4.48
N ALA A 9 -30.52 -0.81 -5.41
CA ALA A 9 -29.18 -1.30 -5.66
C ALA A 9 -28.18 -0.86 -4.59
N VAL A 10 -28.27 0.38 -4.10
CA VAL A 10 -27.47 0.86 -2.95
C VAL A 10 -27.79 0.06 -1.68
N ASN A 11 -29.05 -0.27 -1.44
CA ASN A 11 -29.46 -1.07 -0.29
C ASN A 11 -28.99 -2.54 -0.35
N GLN A 12 -28.52 -3.02 -1.51
CA GLN A 12 -27.95 -4.36 -1.67
C GLN A 12 -26.42 -4.40 -1.52
N GLU A 13 -25.76 -3.24 -1.47
CA GLU A 13 -24.33 -3.15 -1.15
C GLU A 13 -24.16 -3.27 0.39
N ASP A 14 -23.67 -4.42 0.85
CA ASP A 14 -23.61 -4.85 2.27
C ASP A 14 -22.52 -4.11 3.10
N ASP A 15 -21.78 -3.19 2.50
CA ASP A 15 -20.74 -2.37 3.14
C ASP A 15 -20.70 -0.99 2.46
N MET A 16 -20.19 0.04 3.15
CA MET A 16 -19.89 1.35 2.52
C MET A 16 -18.80 1.17 1.46
N VAL A 17 -19.19 0.75 0.25
CA VAL A 17 -18.30 0.68 -0.90
C VAL A 17 -18.11 2.11 -1.40
N LEU A 18 -16.99 2.71 -1.01
CA LEU A 18 -16.65 4.10 -1.34
C LEU A 18 -16.65 4.38 -2.85
N TYR A 19 -16.36 3.34 -3.60
CA TYR A 19 -16.48 3.30 -5.03
C TYR A 19 -17.61 2.32 -5.36
N GLY A 20 -18.86 2.75 -5.15
CA GLY A 20 -20.02 1.96 -5.57
C GLY A 20 -19.90 1.58 -7.05
N SER A 21 -20.46 0.43 -7.42
CA SER A 21 -20.51 0.01 -8.83
C SER A 21 -21.68 0.67 -9.58
N ILE A 22 -22.50 1.43 -8.85
CA ILE A 22 -23.75 1.97 -9.33
C ILE A 22 -23.60 3.46 -9.58
N LYS A 23 -23.77 3.87 -10.84
CA LYS A 23 -23.77 5.28 -11.22
C LYS A 23 -25.02 5.96 -10.68
N ALA A 24 -24.84 6.98 -9.85
CA ALA A 24 -25.94 7.79 -9.35
C ALA A 24 -26.69 8.50 -10.48
N PRO A 25 -28.03 8.49 -10.49
CA PRO A 25 -28.83 9.28 -11.43
C PRO A 25 -28.51 10.77 -11.29
N LYS A 26 -28.27 11.45 -12.41
CA LYS A 26 -27.95 12.90 -12.44
C LYS A 26 -28.98 13.76 -11.69
N ILE A 27 -30.25 13.37 -11.73
CA ILE A 27 -31.35 14.06 -11.04
C ILE A 27 -31.13 14.20 -9.53
N LEU A 28 -30.40 13.27 -8.89
CA LEU A 28 -30.08 13.39 -7.46
C LEU A 28 -29.13 14.56 -7.21
N ALA A 29 -28.14 14.76 -8.09
CA ALA A 29 -27.26 15.92 -8.02
C ALA A 29 -28.05 17.22 -8.24
N ASP A 30 -28.94 17.26 -9.23
CA ASP A 30 -29.78 18.43 -9.53
C ASP A 30 -30.70 18.78 -8.33
N ILE A 31 -31.23 17.78 -7.61
CA ILE A 31 -32.03 17.98 -6.38
C ILE A 31 -31.18 18.57 -5.26
N VAL A 32 -30.00 18.00 -5.00
CA VAL A 32 -29.09 18.47 -3.96
C VAL A 32 -28.61 19.89 -4.27
N GLU A 33 -28.28 20.19 -5.53
CA GLU A 33 -27.91 21.52 -6.01
C GLU A 33 -29.04 22.53 -5.85
N SER A 34 -30.27 22.14 -6.23
CA SER A 34 -31.46 23.01 -6.08
C SER A 34 -31.75 23.34 -4.61
N LEU A 35 -31.59 22.37 -3.72
CA LEU A 35 -31.77 22.57 -2.28
C LEU A 35 -30.67 23.46 -1.69
N ALA A 36 -29.41 23.25 -2.10
CA ALA A 36 -28.30 24.12 -1.71
C ALA A 36 -28.54 25.56 -2.16
N ALA A 37 -28.99 25.76 -3.40
CA ALA A 37 -29.28 27.07 -3.95
C ALA A 37 -30.44 27.77 -3.22
N ALA A 38 -31.51 27.05 -2.88
CA ALA A 38 -32.62 27.60 -2.12
C ALA A 38 -32.17 28.07 -0.72
N ILE A 39 -31.44 27.22 0.01
CA ILE A 39 -30.92 27.56 1.33
C ILE A 39 -29.94 28.75 1.23
N TYR A 40 -29.10 28.78 0.21
CA TYR A 40 -28.15 29.87 0.01
C TYR A 40 -28.84 31.23 -0.19
N VAL A 41 -29.94 31.25 -0.94
CA VAL A 41 -30.76 32.46 -1.12
C VAL A 41 -31.44 32.87 0.18
N ASP A 42 -32.00 31.92 0.94
CA ASP A 42 -32.65 32.20 2.23
C ASP A 42 -31.66 32.72 3.30
N LEU A 43 -30.39 32.38 3.17
CA LEU A 43 -29.32 32.83 4.07
C LEU A 43 -28.67 34.15 3.61
N GLU A 44 -29.33 34.91 2.74
CA GLU A 44 -28.81 36.17 2.19
C GLU A 44 -27.44 36.00 1.52
N LEU A 45 -27.22 34.84 0.88
CA LEU A 45 -25.96 34.48 0.20
C LEU A 45 -24.77 34.29 1.15
N ASP A 46 -25.02 33.92 2.41
CA ASP A 46 -23.98 33.59 3.39
C ASP A 46 -23.51 32.12 3.25
N LEU A 47 -22.34 31.97 2.60
CA LEU A 47 -21.74 30.65 2.35
C LEU A 47 -21.32 29.92 3.64
N GLN A 48 -20.94 30.65 4.70
CA GLN A 48 -20.52 30.03 5.95
C GLN A 48 -21.72 29.43 6.69
N LYS A 49 -22.84 30.16 6.74
CA LYS A 49 -24.10 29.63 7.28
C LYS A 49 -24.64 28.47 6.45
N LEU A 50 -24.54 28.57 5.11
CA LEU A 50 -24.92 27.47 4.21
C LEU A 50 -24.13 26.21 4.56
N TRP A 51 -22.81 26.32 4.65
CA TRP A 51 -21.94 25.18 4.92
C TRP A 51 -22.31 24.46 6.23
N VAL A 52 -22.55 25.21 7.31
CA VAL A 52 -22.95 24.64 8.61
C VAL A 52 -24.25 23.82 8.48
N ILE A 53 -25.27 24.39 7.83
CA ILE A 53 -26.59 23.73 7.70
C ILE A 53 -26.52 22.56 6.71
N PHE A 54 -25.86 22.76 5.57
CA PHE A 54 -25.82 21.81 4.48
C PHE A 54 -24.97 20.59 4.82
N MET A 55 -23.88 20.77 5.59
CA MET A 55 -23.06 19.65 6.07
C MET A 55 -23.82 18.72 7.00
N ASP A 56 -24.74 19.23 7.82
CA ASP A 56 -25.58 18.39 8.67
C ASP A 56 -26.58 17.56 7.84
N LEU A 57 -27.11 18.13 6.76
CA LEU A 57 -28.01 17.43 5.84
C LEU A 57 -27.31 16.28 5.08
N LEU A 58 -26.03 16.45 4.73
CA LEU A 58 -25.28 15.48 3.94
C LEU A 58 -24.67 14.33 4.76
N LYS A 59 -24.89 14.28 6.08
CA LYS A 59 -24.34 13.21 6.93
C LYS A 59 -25.06 11.87 6.71
N PRO A 60 -24.32 10.75 6.62
CA PRO A 60 -22.85 10.64 6.65
C PRO A 60 -22.25 10.99 5.27
N ILE A 61 -21.44 12.05 5.23
CA ILE A 61 -20.67 12.39 4.03
C ILE A 61 -19.38 11.59 4.05
N VAL A 62 -18.97 11.12 2.89
CA VAL A 62 -17.62 10.56 2.70
C VAL A 62 -16.61 11.66 2.98
N THR A 63 -15.86 11.56 4.07
CA THR A 63 -14.81 12.52 4.38
C THR A 63 -13.51 12.19 3.63
N PRO A 64 -12.60 13.15 3.42
CA PRO A 64 -11.28 12.89 2.85
C PRO A 64 -10.50 11.81 3.59
N GLU A 65 -10.66 11.70 4.90
CA GLU A 65 -10.04 10.65 5.72
C GLU A 65 -10.56 9.26 5.35
N VAL A 66 -11.86 9.13 5.06
CA VAL A 66 -12.45 7.86 4.56
C VAL A 66 -11.91 7.51 3.17
N LEU A 67 -11.71 8.51 2.30
CA LEU A 67 -11.10 8.34 0.96
C LEU A 67 -9.63 7.92 1.03
N GLN A 68 -8.88 8.41 2.02
CA GLN A 68 -7.49 7.99 2.24
C GLN A 68 -7.40 6.56 2.77
N GLN A 69 -8.38 6.11 3.56
CA GLN A 69 -8.41 4.76 4.12
C GLN A 69 -8.78 3.70 3.08
N GLN A 70 -9.53 4.05 2.04
CA GLN A 70 -9.87 3.16 0.93
C GLN A 70 -9.44 3.78 -0.40
N PRO A 71 -8.15 3.74 -0.75
CA PRO A 71 -7.67 4.29 -2.02
C PRO A 71 -8.17 3.45 -3.20
N HIS A 72 -8.54 4.11 -4.30
CA HIS A 72 -9.06 3.46 -5.50
C HIS A 72 -8.13 2.32 -5.97
N PRO A 73 -8.64 1.10 -6.25
CA PRO A 73 -7.83 -0.07 -6.57
C PRO A 73 -6.82 0.15 -7.71
N VAL A 74 -7.21 0.93 -8.73
CA VAL A 74 -6.32 1.27 -9.85
C VAL A 74 -5.12 2.10 -9.36
N THR A 75 -5.36 3.12 -8.54
CA THR A 75 -4.29 3.99 -8.01
C THR A 75 -3.33 3.19 -7.13
N THR A 76 -3.89 2.36 -6.26
CA THR A 76 -3.11 1.47 -5.38
C THR A 76 -2.24 0.50 -6.17
N LEU A 77 -2.74 -0.03 -7.28
CA LEU A 77 -1.98 -0.92 -8.16
C LEU A 77 -0.76 -0.23 -8.78
N TYR A 78 -0.96 0.98 -9.32
CA TYR A 78 0.15 1.77 -9.89
C TYR A 78 1.21 2.08 -8.82
N ASP A 79 0.80 2.59 -7.65
CA ASP A 79 1.71 2.93 -6.57
C ASP A 79 2.52 1.70 -6.08
N GLN A 80 1.86 0.56 -5.88
CA GLN A 80 2.53 -0.67 -5.45
C GLN A 80 3.54 -1.18 -6.47
N CYS A 81 3.21 -1.17 -7.75
CA CYS A 81 4.13 -1.66 -8.77
C CYS A 81 5.29 -0.69 -9.01
N GLN A 82 5.03 0.62 -8.99
CA GLN A 82 6.08 1.64 -9.09
C GLN A 82 7.07 1.55 -7.93
N LYS A 83 6.59 1.28 -6.71
CA LYS A 83 7.45 1.01 -5.54
C LYS A 83 8.37 -0.20 -5.73
N GLN A 84 7.94 -1.18 -6.53
CA GLN A 84 8.73 -2.36 -6.87
C GLN A 84 9.59 -2.17 -8.13
N GLY A 85 9.58 -0.99 -8.74
CA GLY A 85 10.28 -0.72 -10.00
C GLY A 85 9.68 -1.43 -11.21
N ARG A 86 8.41 -1.84 -11.12
CA ARG A 86 7.65 -2.52 -12.20
C ARG A 86 6.78 -1.53 -12.95
N GLU A 87 6.67 -1.73 -14.26
CA GLU A 87 5.79 -0.94 -15.13
C GLU A 87 4.41 -1.62 -15.21
N VAL A 88 3.32 -0.84 -15.10
CA VAL A 88 1.95 -1.36 -15.18
C VAL A 88 1.19 -0.65 -16.27
N ASP A 89 0.52 -1.44 -17.10
CA ASP A 89 -0.40 -0.94 -18.11
C ASP A 89 -1.76 -1.59 -17.95
N ILE A 90 -2.82 -0.79 -18.12
CA ILE A 90 -4.19 -1.31 -18.19
C ILE A 90 -4.75 -1.02 -19.58
N LYS A 91 -5.05 -2.09 -20.33
CA LYS A 91 -5.64 -2.01 -21.66
C LYS A 91 -7.11 -2.37 -21.61
N ASN A 92 -7.93 -1.55 -22.26
CA ASN A 92 -9.37 -1.75 -22.35
C ASN A 92 -9.72 -2.29 -23.74
N THR A 93 -10.59 -3.28 -23.80
CA THR A 93 -11.07 -3.88 -25.05
C THR A 93 -12.55 -4.17 -24.93
N SER A 94 -13.34 -3.80 -25.93
CA SER A 94 -14.75 -4.17 -26.00
C SER A 94 -14.91 -5.40 -26.90
N ILE A 95 -15.56 -6.44 -26.39
CA ILE A 95 -15.92 -7.64 -27.15
C ILE A 95 -17.45 -7.75 -27.14
N GLY A 96 -18.06 -7.33 -28.25
CA GLY A 96 -19.52 -7.27 -28.37
C GLY A 96 -20.13 -6.28 -27.37
N ALA A 97 -21.03 -6.78 -26.51
CA ALA A 97 -21.68 -5.97 -25.47
C ALA A 97 -20.88 -5.88 -24.15
N LYS A 98 -19.74 -6.58 -24.03
CA LYS A 98 -18.95 -6.63 -22.79
C LYS A 98 -17.67 -5.81 -22.91
N ASN A 99 -17.36 -5.06 -21.87
CA ASN A 99 -16.10 -4.33 -21.72
C ASN A 99 -15.12 -5.15 -20.90
N ILE A 100 -13.89 -5.28 -21.37
CA ILE A 100 -12.83 -6.05 -20.73
C ILE A 100 -11.67 -5.11 -20.41
N ALA A 101 -11.19 -5.16 -19.17
CA ALA A 101 -9.97 -4.49 -18.75
C ALA A 101 -8.90 -5.54 -18.46
N SER A 102 -7.72 -5.40 -19.05
CA SER A 102 -6.58 -6.29 -18.88
C SER A 102 -5.39 -5.54 -18.35
N VAL A 103 -4.86 -5.98 -17.21
CA VAL A 103 -3.67 -5.48 -16.54
C VAL A 103 -2.44 -6.26 -17.01
N TYR A 104 -1.42 -5.51 -17.42
CA TYR A 104 -0.10 -6.00 -17.78
C TYR A 104 0.92 -5.43 -16.80
N VAL A 105 1.86 -6.25 -16.35
CA VAL A 105 2.96 -5.86 -15.48
C VAL A 105 4.26 -6.26 -16.17
N ASP A 106 5.18 -5.32 -16.38
CA ASP A 106 6.43 -5.50 -17.11
C ASP A 106 6.21 -6.11 -18.52
N GLY A 107 5.12 -5.70 -19.18
CA GLY A 107 4.70 -6.22 -20.49
C GLY A 107 4.04 -7.61 -20.47
N ALA A 108 4.02 -8.31 -19.33
CA ALA A 108 3.39 -9.62 -19.19
C ALA A 108 1.94 -9.50 -18.73
N PHE A 109 1.05 -10.33 -19.27
CA PHE A 109 -0.35 -10.39 -18.83
C PHE A 109 -0.45 -10.83 -17.38
N PHE A 110 -1.18 -10.06 -16.57
CA PHE A 110 -1.25 -10.29 -15.12
C PHE A 110 -2.66 -10.64 -14.65
N ALA A 111 -3.65 -9.83 -15.01
CA ALA A 111 -5.05 -10.06 -14.65
C ALA A 111 -6.00 -9.42 -15.67
N SER A 112 -7.23 -9.91 -15.74
CA SER A 112 -8.29 -9.26 -16.51
C SER A 112 -9.63 -9.46 -15.83
N ASP A 113 -10.54 -8.52 -16.04
CA ASP A 113 -11.94 -8.64 -15.66
C ASP A 113 -12.83 -8.07 -16.76
N SER A 114 -14.09 -8.49 -16.78
CA SER A 114 -15.08 -8.04 -17.76
C SER A 114 -16.37 -7.61 -17.08
N SER A 115 -16.91 -6.47 -17.49
CA SER A 115 -18.17 -5.93 -17.00
C SER A 115 -18.93 -5.20 -18.10
N ASP A 116 -20.21 -4.93 -17.87
CA ASP A 116 -21.01 -4.09 -18.77
C ASP A 116 -20.54 -2.63 -18.75
N ASP A 117 -19.94 -2.20 -17.63
CA ASP A 117 -19.34 -0.87 -17.44
C ASP A 117 -17.81 -0.94 -17.42
N MET A 118 -17.16 -0.08 -18.22
CA MET A 118 -15.70 -0.10 -18.40
C MET A 118 -14.95 0.31 -17.13
N ASP A 119 -15.50 1.23 -16.32
CA ASP A 119 -14.86 1.65 -15.07
C ASP A 119 -14.93 0.54 -14.02
N THR A 120 -16.06 -0.18 -13.96
CA THR A 120 -16.21 -1.39 -13.14
C THR A 120 -15.22 -2.47 -13.57
N ALA A 121 -15.12 -2.79 -14.87
CA ALA A 121 -14.16 -3.77 -15.38
C ALA A 121 -12.72 -3.40 -14.99
N ARG A 122 -12.36 -2.12 -15.14
CA ARG A 122 -11.03 -1.60 -14.80
C ARG A 122 -10.73 -1.74 -13.31
N ARG A 123 -11.69 -1.40 -12.45
CA ARG A 123 -11.57 -1.52 -11.00
C ARG A 123 -11.36 -2.96 -10.57
N ASN A 124 -12.21 -3.87 -11.06
CA ASN A 124 -12.14 -5.29 -10.74
C ASN A 124 -10.84 -5.93 -11.22
N ALA A 125 -10.39 -5.59 -12.44
CA ALA A 125 -9.13 -6.07 -12.97
C ALA A 125 -7.94 -5.62 -12.11
N ALA A 126 -7.96 -4.37 -11.63
CA ALA A 126 -6.95 -3.86 -10.72
C ALA A 126 -6.99 -4.54 -9.34
N GLU A 127 -8.19 -4.81 -8.81
CA GLU A 127 -8.34 -5.54 -7.55
C GLU A 127 -7.83 -6.98 -7.66
N LEU A 128 -8.14 -7.67 -8.76
CA LEU A 128 -7.60 -9.00 -9.05
C LEU A 128 -6.07 -8.97 -9.10
N ALA A 129 -5.49 -7.96 -9.75
CA ALA A 129 -4.04 -7.79 -9.82
C ALA A 129 -3.44 -7.57 -8.42
N LEU A 130 -4.00 -6.66 -7.61
CA LEU A 130 -3.56 -6.44 -6.22
C LEU A 130 -3.62 -7.72 -5.38
N ARG A 131 -4.72 -8.48 -5.50
CA ARG A 131 -4.88 -9.77 -4.80
C ARG A 131 -3.81 -10.77 -5.25
N LYS A 132 -3.52 -10.89 -6.54
CA LYS A 132 -2.45 -11.75 -7.07
C LYS A 132 -1.07 -11.32 -6.57
N LEU A 133 -0.76 -10.02 -6.60
CA LEU A 133 0.50 -9.47 -6.05
C LEU A 133 0.65 -9.79 -4.57
N SER A 134 -0.44 -9.71 -3.80
CA SER A 134 -0.41 -10.03 -2.37
C SER A 134 -0.21 -11.52 -2.07
N LYS A 135 -0.61 -12.41 -2.99
CA LYS A 135 -0.46 -13.87 -2.86
C LYS A 135 0.91 -14.37 -3.32
N SER A 136 1.57 -13.66 -4.24
CA SER A 136 2.95 -13.97 -4.66
C SER A 136 4.02 -13.51 -3.67
N MET A 137 3.63 -12.84 -2.58
CA MET A 137 4.51 -12.52 -1.46
C MET A 137 4.38 -13.62 -0.39
N PRO A 138 5.48 -14.13 0.20
CA PRO A 138 5.36 -14.88 1.45
C PRO A 138 4.74 -13.97 2.52
N THR A 139 3.62 -14.44 3.07
CA THR A 139 2.66 -13.71 3.90
C THR A 139 3.19 -13.20 5.25
N ASN A 140 4.49 -13.32 5.54
CA ASN A 140 5.09 -12.87 6.81
C ASN A 140 5.49 -11.38 6.84
N LEU A 141 5.45 -10.67 5.70
CA LEU A 141 5.81 -9.25 5.67
C LEU A 141 4.72 -8.31 6.23
N ARG A 142 3.45 -8.72 6.19
CA ARG A 142 2.30 -7.83 6.48
C ARG A 142 2.12 -7.45 7.95
N ARG A 143 2.73 -8.16 8.92
CA ARG A 143 2.55 -7.87 10.36
C ARG A 143 3.61 -6.91 10.92
N LEU A 144 4.71 -6.67 10.21
CA LEU A 144 5.85 -5.89 10.72
C LEU A 144 6.12 -4.57 9.97
N ASP A 145 5.35 -4.27 8.90
CA ASP A 145 5.46 -3.01 8.13
C ASP A 145 5.27 -1.75 8.98
N PHE A 146 4.57 -1.86 10.13
CA PHE A 146 4.34 -0.72 11.03
C PHE A 146 5.50 -0.37 11.97
N SER A 147 6.53 -1.22 12.09
CA SER A 147 7.57 -1.07 13.11
C SER A 147 8.96 -0.73 12.55
N PHE A 148 9.23 -0.98 11.27
CA PHE A 148 10.62 -1.04 10.80
C PHE A 148 11.09 0.05 9.83
N GLY A 149 10.25 1.00 9.41
CA GLY A 149 10.68 2.23 8.72
C GLY A 149 11.71 1.99 7.61
N LEU A 150 11.28 1.44 6.48
CA LEU A 150 12.16 1.20 5.34
C LEU A 150 12.44 2.54 4.62
N ASN A 151 13.71 2.84 4.34
CA ASN A 151 14.11 3.99 3.51
C ASN A 151 14.30 3.55 2.04
N LYS A 152 14.65 4.48 1.14
CA LYS A 152 14.71 4.26 -0.32
C LYS A 152 15.82 3.31 -0.79
N SER A 153 16.79 2.98 0.07
CA SER A 153 17.63 1.79 -0.09
C SER A 153 16.92 0.65 0.63
N PHE A 154 16.92 -0.58 0.13
CA PHE A 154 16.38 -1.75 0.84
C PHE A 154 17.18 -2.02 2.14
N GLU A 155 17.20 -1.10 3.10
CA GLU A 155 17.95 -1.09 4.33
C GLU A 155 16.98 -0.71 5.43
N ILE A 156 16.99 -1.51 6.49
CA ILE A 156 16.21 -1.21 7.68
C ILE A 156 16.94 -0.08 8.43
N GLU A 157 16.28 1.06 8.59
CA GLU A 157 16.82 2.15 9.41
C GLU A 157 16.90 1.70 10.87
N GLY A 158 18.07 1.82 11.50
CA GLY A 158 18.30 1.35 12.87
C GLY A 158 18.26 -0.18 13.04
N ALA A 159 18.51 -0.95 11.97
CA ALA A 159 18.56 -2.41 12.00
C ALA A 159 19.43 -2.97 13.13
N LYS A 160 20.57 -2.33 13.41
CA LYS A 160 21.46 -2.71 14.52
C LYS A 160 20.74 -2.73 15.88
N GLN A 161 19.96 -1.68 16.16
CA GLN A 161 19.20 -1.56 17.39
C GLN A 161 18.03 -2.55 17.43
N LYS A 162 17.33 -2.70 16.31
CA LYS A 162 16.21 -3.60 16.22
C LYS A 162 16.62 -5.07 16.36
N LEU A 163 17.75 -5.48 15.76
CA LEU A 163 18.29 -6.82 15.94
C LEU A 163 18.62 -7.10 17.41
N HIS A 164 19.17 -6.09 18.10
CA HIS A 164 19.44 -6.18 19.54
C HIS A 164 18.14 -6.38 20.35
N GLU A 165 17.06 -5.64 20.05
CA GLU A 165 15.75 -5.84 20.68
C GLU A 165 15.16 -7.23 20.41
N VAL A 166 15.31 -7.75 19.19
CA VAL A 166 14.88 -9.10 18.82
C VAL A 166 15.63 -10.16 19.62
N CYS A 167 16.96 -10.04 19.73
CA CYS A 167 17.78 -10.96 20.50
C CYS A 167 17.38 -10.95 21.99
N GLN A 168 17.09 -9.78 22.56
CA GLN A 168 16.60 -9.67 23.94
C GLN A 168 15.24 -10.36 24.14
N LYS A 169 14.28 -10.13 23.23
CA LYS A 169 12.94 -10.73 23.31
C LYS A 169 12.98 -12.26 23.16
N LYS A 170 13.83 -12.77 22.25
CA LYS A 170 13.97 -14.20 21.96
C LYS A 170 14.98 -14.91 22.87
N ARG A 171 15.57 -14.20 23.84
CA ARG A 171 16.60 -14.71 24.77
C ARG A 171 17.82 -15.31 24.07
N TRP A 172 18.17 -14.77 22.90
CA TRP A 172 19.37 -15.16 22.16
C TRP A 172 20.60 -14.45 22.70
N THR A 173 21.77 -14.94 22.30
CA THR A 173 23.02 -14.24 22.56
C THR A 173 23.04 -12.89 21.83
N MET A 174 23.68 -11.91 22.45
CA MET A 174 23.75 -10.55 21.90
C MET A 174 24.55 -10.55 20.60
N PRO A 175 24.12 -9.82 19.55
CA PRO A 175 24.77 -9.83 18.25
C PRO A 175 26.22 -9.36 18.34
N ARG A 176 27.13 -10.17 17.83
CA ARG A 176 28.56 -9.86 17.73
C ARG A 176 28.88 -9.38 16.33
N TYR A 177 29.44 -8.18 16.23
CA TYR A 177 29.83 -7.57 14.96
C TYR A 177 31.35 -7.67 14.78
N SER A 178 31.77 -7.98 13.55
CA SER A 178 33.18 -8.00 13.14
C SER A 178 33.35 -7.36 11.77
N ILE A 179 34.42 -6.58 11.59
CA ILE A 179 34.77 -6.03 10.27
C ILE A 179 35.59 -7.10 9.55
N GLU A 180 35.09 -7.56 8.39
CA GLU A 180 35.74 -8.61 7.60
C GLU A 180 36.67 -8.06 6.54
N LYS A 181 36.32 -6.89 5.99
CA LYS A 181 37.13 -6.20 4.97
C LYS A 181 37.16 -4.71 5.25
N GLU A 182 38.36 -4.15 5.22
CA GLU A 182 38.63 -2.72 5.17
C GLU A 182 39.54 -2.50 3.96
N ASP A 183 38.96 -1.99 2.87
CA ASP A 183 39.66 -1.75 1.61
C ASP A 183 39.51 -0.27 1.20
N GLY A 184 40.48 0.22 0.44
CA GLY A 184 40.41 1.53 -0.21
C GLY A 184 41.30 2.62 0.42
N PRO A 185 41.64 3.66 -0.37
CA PRO A 185 42.43 4.80 0.10
C PRO A 185 41.64 5.64 1.11
N SER A 186 42.32 6.48 1.90
CA SER A 186 41.71 7.25 2.99
C SER A 186 40.48 8.10 2.61
N ASN A 187 40.31 8.45 1.33
CA ASN A 187 39.20 9.22 0.78
C ASN A 187 38.06 8.39 0.17
N ASP A 188 38.22 7.07 0.03
CA ASP A 188 37.19 6.14 -0.47
C ASP A 188 37.29 4.79 0.26
N LYS A 189 37.29 4.88 1.59
CA LYS A 189 37.35 3.70 2.46
C LYS A 189 36.03 2.94 2.42
N LYS A 190 36.14 1.62 2.37
CA LYS A 190 35.01 0.71 2.27
C LYS A 190 35.12 -0.39 3.31
N TYR A 191 34.01 -0.65 3.98
CA TYR A 191 33.93 -1.58 5.10
C TYR A 191 32.85 -2.62 4.82
N VAL A 192 33.19 -3.88 5.03
CA VAL A 192 32.23 -4.99 5.09
C VAL A 192 32.20 -5.50 6.52
N CYS A 193 31.01 -5.55 7.10
CA CYS A 193 30.81 -6.04 8.45
C CYS A 193 29.99 -7.33 8.41
N SER A 194 30.30 -8.27 9.31
CA SER A 194 29.48 -9.45 9.57
C SER A 194 28.91 -9.42 10.98
N VAL A 195 27.77 -10.06 11.14
CA VAL A 195 27.06 -10.23 12.41
C VAL A 195 26.83 -11.71 12.70
N GLN A 196 27.10 -12.11 13.94
CA GLN A 196 26.90 -13.45 14.44
C GLN A 196 25.98 -13.45 15.66
N ILE A 197 24.98 -14.34 15.67
CA ILE A 197 24.12 -14.64 16.82
C ILE A 197 24.05 -16.15 17.03
N ALA A 198 24.03 -16.61 18.26
CA ALA A 198 23.68 -18.00 18.60
C ALA A 198 22.19 -18.09 18.91
N THR A 199 21.46 -18.86 18.10
CA THR A 199 20.06 -19.22 18.33
C THR A 199 19.97 -20.67 18.83
N GLU A 200 18.76 -21.12 19.20
CA GLU A 200 18.51 -22.48 19.68
C GLU A 200 18.80 -23.56 18.61
N ASP A 201 18.72 -23.19 17.32
CA ASP A 201 18.89 -24.09 16.17
C ASP A 201 20.32 -24.07 15.57
N GLY A 202 21.23 -23.26 16.13
CA GLY A 202 22.60 -23.12 15.66
C GLY A 202 23.06 -21.66 15.54
N GLY A 203 24.37 -21.44 15.43
CA GLY A 203 24.92 -20.10 15.22
C GLY A 203 24.56 -19.57 13.83
N LEU A 204 23.82 -18.46 13.76
CA LEU A 204 23.56 -17.73 12.53
C LEU A 204 24.64 -16.68 12.30
N PHE A 205 25.09 -16.59 11.06
CA PHE A 205 26.14 -15.69 10.63
C PHE A 205 25.74 -15.07 9.29
N MET A 206 25.83 -13.74 9.20
CA MET A 206 25.52 -13.00 7.98
C MET A 206 26.50 -11.86 7.77
N ALA A 207 27.00 -11.72 6.55
CA ALA A 207 27.76 -10.56 6.10
C ALA A 207 26.82 -9.50 5.48
N GLY A 208 27.08 -8.23 5.79
CA GLY A 208 26.41 -7.08 5.20
C GLY A 208 27.05 -6.65 3.88
N GLU A 209 26.49 -5.61 3.28
CA GLU A 209 27.02 -4.98 2.09
C GLU A 209 28.20 -4.05 2.40
N GLU A 210 28.97 -3.74 1.36
CA GLU A 210 30.07 -2.79 1.40
C GLU A 210 29.55 -1.36 1.64
N LYS A 211 30.04 -0.69 2.70
CA LYS A 211 29.64 0.68 3.05
C LYS A 211 30.83 1.60 3.27
N SER A 212 30.58 2.89 3.10
CA SER A 212 31.59 3.94 3.29
C SER A 212 31.95 4.19 4.77
N ARG A 213 31.10 3.73 5.70
CA ARG A 213 31.27 3.92 7.14
C ARG A 213 31.00 2.62 7.90
N VAL A 214 31.80 2.38 8.94
CA VAL A 214 31.65 1.21 9.83
C VAL A 214 30.24 1.09 10.40
N LYS A 215 29.64 2.21 10.87
CA LYS A 215 28.27 2.21 11.42
C LYS A 215 27.22 1.76 10.39
N GLU A 216 27.39 2.14 9.13
CA GLU A 216 26.49 1.76 8.03
C GLU A 216 26.71 0.29 7.66
N ALA A 217 27.96 -0.19 7.65
CA ALA A 217 28.29 -1.60 7.42
C ALA A 217 27.67 -2.52 8.49
N GLU A 218 27.78 -2.14 9.76
CA GLU A 218 27.14 -2.86 10.87
C GLU A 218 25.61 -2.87 10.75
N ASN A 219 25.01 -1.73 10.36
CA ASN A 219 23.57 -1.65 10.13
C ASN A 219 23.13 -2.52 8.95
N SER A 220 23.91 -2.54 7.87
CA SER A 220 23.67 -3.40 6.71
C SER A 220 23.72 -4.88 7.10
N ALA A 221 24.75 -5.30 7.85
CA ALA A 221 24.88 -6.68 8.35
C ALA A 221 23.68 -7.09 9.21
N ALA A 222 23.25 -6.22 10.14
CA ALA A 222 22.07 -6.45 10.96
C ALA A 222 20.78 -6.54 10.11
N SER A 223 20.66 -5.70 9.07
CA SER A 223 19.51 -5.71 8.16
C SER A 223 19.43 -7.02 7.37
N CYS A 224 20.57 -7.51 6.87
CA CYS A 224 20.65 -8.80 6.17
C CYS A 224 20.27 -9.97 7.08
N LEU A 225 20.74 -9.97 8.32
CA LEU A 225 20.41 -11.02 9.29
C LEU A 225 18.94 -11.01 9.69
N ILE A 226 18.34 -9.83 9.94
CA ILE A 226 16.91 -9.72 10.23
C ILE A 226 16.08 -10.28 9.07
N ARG A 227 16.47 -10.02 7.83
CA ARG A 227 15.80 -10.59 6.64
C ARG A 227 15.92 -12.10 6.58
N ALA A 228 17.13 -12.63 6.76
CA ALA A 228 17.34 -14.08 6.75
C ALA A 228 16.52 -14.80 7.85
N LEU A 229 16.40 -14.18 9.02
CA LEU A 229 15.56 -14.67 10.12
C LEU A 229 14.07 -14.67 9.76
N LEU A 230 13.59 -13.63 9.08
CA LEU A 230 12.21 -13.52 8.60
C LEU A 230 11.92 -14.55 7.49
N ASP A 231 12.83 -14.69 6.53
CA ASP A 231 12.70 -15.65 5.42
C ASP A 231 12.68 -17.09 5.91
N SER A 232 13.39 -17.36 7.01
CA SER A 232 13.44 -18.67 7.66
C SER A 232 12.30 -18.89 8.68
N ASN A 233 11.36 -17.93 8.83
CA ASN A 233 10.29 -17.95 9.83
C ASN A 233 10.76 -18.11 11.30
N ILE A 234 11.98 -17.69 11.62
CA ILE A 234 12.55 -17.79 12.98
C ILE A 234 12.03 -16.63 13.86
N ILE A 235 11.70 -15.49 13.24
CA ILE A 235 11.12 -14.30 13.89
C ILE A 235 9.85 -13.81 13.22
#